data_AF-A0A7X9HIY5-F1
#
_entry.id   AF-A0A7X9HIY5-F1
#
_cell.length_a   1.000
_cell.length_b   1.000
_cell.length_c   1.000
_cell.angle_alpha   90.00
_cell.angle_beta   90.00
_cell.angle_gamma   90.00
#
_symmetry.space_group_name_H-M   'P 1'
#
loop_
_entity.id
_entity.type
_entity.pdbx_description
1 polymer ?
#
loop_
_entity_poly.entity_id
_entity_poly.type
_entity_poly.pdbx_seq_one_letter_code
_entity_poly.pdbx_strand_id
1 'polypeptide(L)'
;MVRAAVVLSDLTFDDAEIDSMLDGLNGYRSSYQAIRRKSLTNDVSPAFVFSPVPQEYIPEVYNGLPDEGLPAKVQMPENREELCFYSVSELSVLLRTRQVNSEELTRLYISRLKKYDPVLHCVVTLLEDRAMAQAKQADREIIAGKYRGPLHGIPYGVKDLLDVEGVPSTWGSKLYEKHIAGHTAAVVQRLDSAGAVL
;
A
#
# COMPACT_ATOMS: atom_id res chain seq x y z
N MET A 1 -15.66 14.77 34.62
CA MET A 1 -15.09 13.93 33.55
C MET A 1 -14.07 12.94 34.13
N VAL A 2 -13.03 13.39 34.84
CA VAL A 2 -12.01 12.51 35.44
C VAL A 2 -12.61 11.45 36.36
N ARG A 3 -13.42 11.84 37.35
CA ARG A 3 -14.09 10.88 38.26
C ARG A 3 -14.93 9.83 37.52
N ALA A 4 -15.63 10.22 36.45
CA ALA A 4 -16.41 9.27 35.66
C ALA A 4 -15.53 8.30 34.85
N ALA A 5 -14.39 8.77 34.35
CA ALA A 5 -13.41 7.93 33.65
C ALA A 5 -12.71 6.96 34.61
N VAL A 6 -12.34 7.40 35.82
CA VAL A 6 -11.73 6.58 36.87
C VAL A 6 -12.63 5.40 37.24
N VAL A 7 -13.94 5.63 37.38
CA VAL A 7 -14.94 4.59 37.62
C VAL A 7 -15.00 3.57 36.47
N LEU A 8 -14.86 4.00 35.23
CA LEU A 8 -14.89 3.11 34.06
C LEU A 8 -13.58 2.33 33.86
N SER A 9 -12.46 2.85 34.37
CA SER A 9 -11.13 2.27 34.20
C SER A 9 -10.71 1.34 35.34
N ASP A 10 -11.56 1.14 36.35
CA ASP A 10 -11.26 0.36 37.57
C ASP A 10 -9.97 0.83 38.27
N LEU A 11 -9.74 2.14 38.27
CA LEU A 11 -8.62 2.79 38.93
C LEU A 11 -9.10 3.55 40.18
N THR A 12 -8.21 3.79 41.12
CA THR A 12 -8.49 4.57 42.33
C THR A 12 -7.48 5.70 42.47
N PHE A 13 -7.97 6.92 42.64
CA PHE A 13 -7.17 8.11 42.88
C PHE A 13 -7.80 8.92 44.01
N ASP A 14 -6.96 9.59 44.79
CA ASP A 14 -7.42 10.57 45.77
C ASP A 14 -7.77 11.91 45.12
N ASP A 15 -8.33 12.83 45.92
CA ASP A 15 -8.80 14.12 45.42
C ASP A 15 -7.66 15.03 44.93
N ALA A 16 -6.46 14.92 45.52
CA ALA A 16 -5.29 15.70 45.11
C ALA A 16 -4.69 15.17 43.80
N GLU A 17 -4.64 13.85 43.64
CA GLU A 17 -4.26 13.18 42.40
C GLU A 17 -5.21 13.56 41.26
N ILE A 18 -6.53 13.55 41.51
CA ILE A 18 -7.53 13.98 40.52
C ILE A 18 -7.36 15.45 40.15
N ASP A 19 -7.12 16.32 41.12
CA ASP A 19 -6.91 17.76 40.89
C ASP A 19 -5.67 18.01 40.02
N SER A 20 -4.56 17.31 40.32
CA SER A 20 -3.31 17.42 39.55
C SER A 20 -3.46 17.05 38.06
N MET A 21 -4.43 16.19 37.72
CA MET A 21 -4.67 15.77 36.33
C MET A 21 -5.52 16.77 35.54
N LEU A 22 -6.28 17.65 36.21
CA LEU A 22 -7.24 18.55 35.55
C LEU A 22 -6.55 19.53 34.61
N ASP A 23 -5.42 20.10 35.01
CA ASP A 23 -4.67 21.05 34.19
C ASP A 23 -4.16 20.42 32.90
N GLY A 24 -3.57 19.22 32.99
CA GLY A 24 -3.11 18.47 31.82
C GLY A 24 -4.27 18.16 30.86
N LEU A 25 -5.40 17.69 31.39
CA LEU A 25 -6.59 17.38 30.59
C LEU A 25 -7.21 18.61 29.93
N ASN A 26 -7.25 19.74 30.63
CA ASN A 26 -7.70 21.01 30.07
C ASN A 26 -6.76 21.51 28.97
N GLY A 27 -5.45 21.31 29.16
CA GLY A 27 -4.43 21.55 28.14
C GLY A 27 -4.66 20.70 26.89
N TYR A 28 -4.80 19.38 27.05
CA TYR A 28 -5.10 18.46 25.94
C TYR A 28 -6.40 18.81 25.22
N ARG A 29 -7.46 19.12 25.97
CA ARG A 29 -8.74 19.55 25.39
C ARG A 29 -8.56 20.78 24.51
N SER A 30 -7.83 21.77 25.00
CA SER A 30 -7.56 23.02 24.26
C SER A 30 -6.75 22.75 23.00
N SER A 31 -5.71 21.90 23.08
CA SER A 31 -4.91 21.47 21.94
C SER A 31 -5.75 20.74 20.89
N TYR A 32 -6.60 19.78 21.30
CA TYR A 32 -7.49 19.09 20.37
C TYR A 32 -8.50 20.02 19.71
N GLN A 33 -9.07 20.98 20.46
CA GLN A 33 -9.96 21.99 19.90
C GLN A 33 -9.24 22.90 18.89
N ALA A 34 -7.98 23.24 19.13
CA ALA A 34 -7.17 24.02 18.19
C ALA A 34 -6.88 23.22 16.91
N ILE A 35 -6.53 21.93 17.03
CA ILE A 35 -6.30 21.05 15.87
C ILE A 35 -7.59 20.88 15.06
N ARG A 36 -8.72 20.57 15.71
CA ARG A 36 -10.01 20.35 15.04
C ARG A 36 -10.60 21.58 14.36
N ARG A 37 -10.19 22.78 14.78
CA ARG A 37 -10.56 24.04 14.10
C ARG A 37 -9.81 24.26 12.79
N LYS A 38 -8.68 23.57 12.59
CA LYS A 38 -7.98 23.60 11.30
C LYS A 38 -8.74 22.73 10.32
N SER A 39 -9.21 23.32 9.22
CA SER A 39 -9.74 22.57 8.10
C SER A 39 -8.58 22.13 7.22
N LEU A 40 -8.38 20.82 7.11
CA LEU A 40 -7.49 20.21 6.13
C LEU A 40 -8.39 19.51 5.12
N THR A 41 -8.37 19.97 3.89
CA THR A 41 -9.05 19.31 2.78
C THR A 41 -8.21 18.10 2.34
N ASN A 42 -8.83 17.10 1.71
CA ASN A 42 -8.14 15.85 1.34
C ASN A 42 -7.04 16.04 0.27
N ASP A 43 -7.00 17.20 -0.40
CA ASP A 43 -5.93 17.62 -1.30
C ASP A 43 -4.69 18.16 -0.57
N VAL A 44 -4.78 18.43 0.74
CA VAL A 44 -3.60 18.78 1.54
C VAL A 44 -2.73 17.55 1.69
N SER A 45 -1.57 17.57 1.04
CA SER A 45 -0.57 16.52 1.16
C SER A 45 -0.19 16.29 2.63
N PRO A 46 -0.12 15.03 3.09
CA PRO A 46 0.40 14.74 4.42
C PRO A 46 1.84 15.24 4.53
N ALA A 47 2.30 15.50 5.76
CA ALA A 47 3.70 15.79 6.00
C ALA A 47 4.54 14.57 5.59
N PHE A 48 5.06 14.56 4.36
CA PHE A 48 5.89 13.48 3.83
C PHE A 48 7.28 13.43 4.46
N VAL A 49 7.68 14.51 5.13
CA VAL A 49 9.00 14.63 5.73
C VAL A 49 8.82 14.76 7.24
N PHE A 50 8.74 13.63 7.92
CA PHE A 50 9.17 13.57 9.31
C PHE A 50 10.69 13.54 9.29
N SER A 51 11.31 14.64 9.70
CA SER A 51 12.76 14.79 9.76
C SER A 51 13.21 14.51 11.21
N PRO A 52 13.56 13.26 11.58
CA PRO A 52 14.05 12.96 12.93
C PRO A 52 15.46 13.51 13.17
N VAL A 53 16.07 14.09 12.14
CA VAL A 53 17.44 14.59 12.21
C VAL A 53 17.50 15.82 13.12
N PRO A 54 18.46 15.86 14.07
CA PRO A 54 18.67 17.02 14.93
C PRO A 54 18.84 18.29 14.11
N GLN A 55 18.51 19.43 14.73
CA GLN A 55 18.77 20.74 14.16
C GLN A 55 20.25 20.81 13.74
N GLU A 56 20.53 21.22 12.49
CA GLU A 56 21.85 21.30 11.85
C GLU A 56 22.44 19.99 11.29
N TYR A 57 21.81 18.83 11.46
CA TYR A 57 22.24 17.62 10.78
C TYR A 57 21.69 17.56 9.34
N ILE A 58 22.59 17.60 8.37
CA ILE A 58 22.28 17.39 6.95
C ILE A 58 22.59 15.92 6.65
N PRO A 59 21.58 15.04 6.45
CA PRO A 59 21.83 13.66 6.05
C PRO A 59 22.56 13.66 4.71
N GLU A 60 23.46 12.69 4.51
CA GLU A 60 24.01 12.42 3.18
C GLU A 60 22.84 12.17 2.22
N VAL A 61 22.66 13.08 1.27
CA VAL A 61 21.63 12.94 0.25
C VAL A 61 22.10 11.86 -0.70
N TYR A 62 21.50 10.68 -0.58
CA TYR A 62 21.70 9.62 -1.57
C TYR A 62 21.03 10.06 -2.89
N ASN A 63 21.84 10.60 -3.80
CA ASN A 63 21.40 11.09 -5.12
C ASN A 63 21.33 9.99 -6.19
N GLY A 64 21.43 8.72 -5.80
CA GLY A 64 21.23 7.57 -6.69
C GLY A 64 19.85 6.95 -6.50
N LEU A 65 19.39 6.17 -7.49
CA LEU A 65 18.50 5.06 -7.16
C LEU A 65 19.32 4.06 -6.35
N PRO A 66 18.82 3.54 -5.21
CA PRO A 66 19.52 2.50 -4.46
C PRO A 66 19.87 1.36 -5.41
N ASP A 67 20.98 0.66 -5.15
CA ASP A 67 21.17 -0.66 -5.75
C ASP A 67 19.86 -1.43 -5.56
N GLU A 68 19.22 -1.81 -6.66
CA GLU A 68 17.92 -2.49 -6.66
C GLU A 68 18.01 -3.85 -5.94
N GLY A 69 19.23 -4.30 -5.60
CA GLY A 69 19.48 -5.52 -4.85
C GLY A 69 19.02 -6.75 -5.62
N LEU A 70 18.95 -6.65 -6.95
CA LEU A 70 18.46 -7.72 -7.80
C LEU A 70 19.46 -8.87 -7.82
N PRO A 71 19.01 -10.12 -7.63
CA PRO A 71 19.89 -11.27 -7.73
C PRO A 71 20.50 -11.35 -9.14
N ALA A 72 21.80 -11.65 -9.23
CA ALA A 72 22.51 -11.72 -10.50
C ALA A 72 21.93 -12.80 -11.45
N LYS A 73 21.44 -13.89 -10.87
CA LYS A 73 20.81 -15.00 -11.59
C LYS A 73 19.73 -15.62 -10.73
N VAL A 74 18.62 -15.97 -11.36
CA VAL A 74 17.50 -16.69 -10.76
C VAL A 74 17.18 -17.86 -11.67
N GLN A 75 16.99 -19.04 -11.08
CA GLN A 75 16.61 -20.24 -11.81
C GLN A 75 15.09 -20.35 -11.87
N MET A 76 14.57 -20.83 -12.99
CA MET A 76 13.17 -21.23 -13.06
C MET A 76 12.95 -22.51 -12.25
N PRO A 77 11.88 -22.58 -11.44
CA PRO A 77 11.54 -23.81 -10.74
C PRO A 77 11.04 -24.87 -11.71
N GLU A 78 11.17 -26.14 -11.36
CA GLU A 78 10.58 -27.25 -12.12
C GLU A 78 9.05 -27.19 -12.09
N ASN A 79 8.48 -26.86 -10.92
CA ASN A 79 7.06 -26.62 -10.74
C ASN A 79 6.76 -25.12 -10.78
N ARG A 80 5.94 -24.70 -11.74
CA ARG A 80 5.56 -23.29 -11.93
C ARG A 80 4.80 -22.69 -10.75
N GLU A 81 4.11 -23.50 -9.94
CA GLU A 81 3.45 -23.01 -8.71
C GLU A 81 4.45 -22.43 -7.70
N GLU A 82 5.72 -22.84 -7.74
CA GLU A 82 6.75 -22.34 -6.84
C GLU A 82 7.08 -20.86 -7.09
N LEU A 83 6.81 -20.34 -8.29
CA LEU A 83 6.97 -18.91 -8.61
C LEU A 83 6.17 -18.02 -7.66
N CYS A 84 5.07 -18.53 -7.08
CA CYS A 84 4.27 -17.78 -6.12
C CYS A 84 4.97 -17.48 -4.79
N PHE A 85 6.08 -18.17 -4.52
CA PHE A 85 6.89 -18.00 -3.32
C PHE A 85 8.20 -17.25 -3.58
N TYR A 86 8.46 -16.88 -4.84
CA TYR A 86 9.63 -16.08 -5.20
C TYR A 86 9.41 -14.64 -4.77
N SER A 87 10.49 -13.99 -4.36
CA SER A 87 10.49 -12.56 -4.07
C SER A 87 10.23 -11.74 -5.33
N VAL A 88 9.77 -10.50 -5.16
CA VAL A 88 9.60 -9.55 -6.26
C VAL A 88 10.92 -9.34 -7.03
N SER A 89 12.05 -9.28 -6.32
CA SER A 89 13.38 -9.15 -6.95
C SER A 89 13.72 -10.35 -7.83
N GLU A 90 13.35 -11.57 -7.40
CA GLU A 90 13.56 -12.77 -8.20
C GLU A 90 12.66 -12.80 -9.45
N LEU A 91 11.36 -12.53 -9.27
CA LEU A 91 10.39 -12.48 -10.37
C LEU A 91 10.75 -11.38 -11.39
N SER A 92 11.23 -10.24 -10.91
CA SER A 92 11.73 -9.13 -11.74
C SER A 92 12.84 -9.59 -12.67
N VAL A 93 13.82 -10.34 -12.14
CA VAL A 93 14.91 -10.90 -12.94
C VAL A 93 14.39 -11.92 -13.95
N LEU A 94 13.45 -12.79 -13.57
CA LEU A 94 12.85 -13.78 -14.48
C LEU A 94 12.08 -13.11 -15.62
N LEU A 95 11.29 -12.06 -15.34
CA LEU A 95 10.57 -11.27 -16.36
C LEU A 95 11.54 -10.52 -17.29
N ARG A 96 12.52 -9.81 -16.71
CA ARG A 96 13.52 -9.06 -17.47
C ARG A 96 14.35 -9.95 -18.40
N THR A 97 14.70 -11.15 -17.93
CA THR A 97 15.44 -12.15 -18.72
C THR A 97 14.53 -13.02 -19.59
N ARG A 98 13.21 -12.76 -19.57
CA ARG A 98 12.18 -13.46 -20.35
C ARG A 98 12.13 -14.97 -20.10
N GLN A 99 12.52 -15.40 -18.91
CA GLN A 99 12.36 -16.79 -18.45
C GLN A 99 10.90 -17.11 -18.10
N VAL A 100 10.15 -16.09 -17.68
CA VAL A 100 8.68 -16.09 -17.56
C VAL A 100 8.16 -14.80 -18.18
N ASN A 101 6.92 -14.80 -18.67
CA ASN A 101 6.26 -13.58 -19.13
C ASN A 101 5.19 -13.12 -18.12
N SER A 102 4.84 -11.84 -18.17
CA SER A 102 3.91 -11.20 -17.25
C SER A 102 2.51 -11.80 -17.37
N GLU A 103 2.05 -12.13 -18.59
CA GLU A 103 0.75 -12.76 -18.80
C GLU A 103 0.64 -14.11 -18.08
N GLU A 104 1.66 -14.94 -18.18
CA GLU A 104 1.77 -16.24 -17.52
C GLU A 104 1.76 -16.09 -16.00
N LEU A 105 2.60 -15.20 -15.48
CA LEU A 105 2.71 -14.94 -14.04
C LEU A 105 1.39 -14.39 -13.46
N THR A 106 0.76 -13.47 -14.17
CA THR A 106 -0.55 -12.90 -13.79
C THR A 106 -1.63 -13.98 -13.76
N ARG A 107 -1.68 -14.83 -14.80
CA ARG A 107 -2.63 -15.94 -14.88
C ARG A 107 -2.45 -16.94 -13.74
N LEU A 108 -1.21 -17.21 -13.33
CA LEU A 108 -0.90 -18.07 -12.17
C LEU A 108 -1.52 -17.50 -10.88
N TYR A 109 -1.31 -16.22 -10.57
CA TYR A 109 -1.89 -15.60 -9.38
C TYR A 109 -3.42 -15.53 -9.42
N ILE A 110 -4.01 -15.16 -10.56
CA ILE A 110 -5.48 -15.13 -10.72
C ILE A 110 -6.08 -16.53 -10.52
N SER A 111 -5.44 -17.57 -11.05
CA SER A 111 -5.89 -18.95 -10.86
C SER A 111 -5.89 -19.37 -9.39
N ARG A 112 -4.87 -18.95 -8.64
CA ARG A 112 -4.80 -19.18 -7.19
C ARG A 112 -5.84 -18.39 -6.43
N LEU A 113 -6.06 -17.12 -6.76
CA LEU A 113 -7.14 -16.33 -6.16
C LEU A 113 -8.49 -17.03 -6.37
N LYS A 114 -8.83 -17.40 -7.60
CA LYS A 114 -10.08 -18.14 -7.89
C LYS A 114 -10.22 -19.44 -7.12
N LYS A 115 -9.11 -20.14 -6.85
CA LYS A 115 -9.10 -21.40 -6.10
C LYS A 115 -9.27 -21.20 -4.59
N TYR A 116 -8.61 -20.21 -4.00
CA TYR A 116 -8.50 -20.08 -2.54
C TYR A 116 -9.37 -18.98 -1.93
N ASP A 117 -9.76 -17.97 -2.70
CA ASP A 117 -10.58 -16.83 -2.24
C ASP A 117 -11.95 -17.23 -1.62
N PRO A 118 -12.65 -18.28 -2.08
CA PRO A 118 -13.90 -18.71 -1.44
C PRO A 118 -13.78 -19.11 0.04
N VAL A 119 -12.56 -19.42 0.50
CA VAL A 119 -12.28 -19.82 1.88
C VAL A 119 -11.49 -18.74 2.62
N LEU A 120 -10.54 -18.09 1.94
CA LEU A 120 -9.63 -17.14 2.56
C LEU A 120 -10.13 -15.69 2.52
N HIS A 121 -11.05 -15.38 1.60
CA HIS A 121 -11.56 -14.02 1.37
C HIS A 121 -10.43 -12.99 1.18
N CYS A 122 -9.53 -13.28 0.25
CA CYS A 122 -8.31 -12.53 -0.02
C CYS A 122 -8.57 -11.20 -0.73
N VAL A 123 -9.57 -11.12 -1.59
CA VAL A 123 -9.87 -9.94 -2.41
C VAL A 123 -11.34 -9.56 -2.33
N VAL A 124 -11.61 -8.25 -2.31
CA VAL A 124 -12.99 -7.72 -2.37
C VAL A 124 -13.44 -7.40 -3.79
N THR A 125 -12.49 -7.18 -4.70
CA THR A 125 -12.73 -6.90 -6.12
C THR A 125 -11.55 -7.43 -6.92
N LEU A 126 -11.84 -8.28 -7.91
CA LEU A 126 -10.84 -8.85 -8.80
C LEU A 126 -10.91 -8.16 -10.17
N LEU A 127 -9.84 -7.46 -10.54
CA LEU A 127 -9.75 -6.73 -11.81
C LEU A 127 -9.11 -7.56 -12.93
N GLU A 128 -9.59 -8.78 -13.13
CA GLU A 128 -8.97 -9.76 -14.05
C GLU A 128 -8.72 -9.22 -15.46
N ASP A 129 -9.70 -8.54 -16.08
CA ASP A 129 -9.55 -8.00 -17.43
C ASP A 129 -8.47 -6.92 -17.50
N ARG A 130 -8.40 -6.04 -16.49
CA ARG A 130 -7.37 -5.01 -16.38
C ARG A 130 -6.00 -5.65 -16.20
N ALA A 131 -5.86 -6.57 -15.25
CA ALA A 131 -4.61 -7.26 -14.95
C ALA A 131 -4.06 -7.95 -16.21
N MET A 132 -4.92 -8.70 -16.91
CA MET A 132 -4.52 -9.40 -18.13
C MET A 132 -4.16 -8.44 -19.28
N ALA A 133 -4.83 -7.29 -19.39
CA ALA A 133 -4.47 -6.26 -20.38
C ALA A 133 -3.12 -5.59 -20.06
N GLN A 134 -2.89 -5.24 -18.79
CA GLN A 134 -1.62 -4.66 -18.34
C GLN A 134 -0.46 -5.64 -18.51
N ALA A 135 -0.64 -6.91 -18.17
CA ALA A 135 0.37 -7.94 -18.33
C ALA A 135 0.79 -8.14 -19.79
N LYS A 136 -0.19 -8.21 -20.70
CA LYS A 136 0.09 -8.28 -22.15
C LYS A 136 0.83 -7.05 -22.66
N GLN A 137 0.52 -5.87 -22.13
CA GLN A 137 1.23 -4.65 -22.49
C GLN A 137 2.67 -4.67 -21.98
N ALA A 138 2.89 -5.11 -20.74
CA ALA A 138 4.22 -5.27 -20.16
C ALA A 138 5.08 -6.23 -20.99
N ASP A 139 4.53 -7.37 -21.40
CA ASP A 139 5.25 -8.33 -22.25
C ASP A 139 5.66 -7.74 -23.60
N ARG A 140 4.77 -7.00 -24.26
CA ARG A 140 5.08 -6.29 -25.52
C ARG A 140 6.22 -5.28 -25.34
N GLU A 141 6.20 -4.54 -24.24
CA GLU A 141 7.22 -3.53 -23.94
C GLU A 141 8.58 -4.15 -23.61
N ILE A 142 8.59 -5.20 -22.78
CA ILE A 142 9.80 -5.98 -22.46
C ILE A 142 10.42 -6.53 -23.75
N ILE A 143 9.63 -7.13 -24.64
CA ILE A 143 10.09 -7.66 -25.94
C ILE A 143 10.67 -6.54 -26.81
N ALA A 144 10.07 -5.35 -26.78
CA ALA A 144 10.53 -4.18 -27.50
C ALA A 144 11.75 -3.48 -26.85
N GLY A 145 12.31 -4.02 -25.76
CA GLY A 145 13.44 -3.45 -25.03
C GLY A 145 13.07 -2.25 -24.14
N LYS A 146 11.78 -1.99 -23.93
CA LYS A 146 11.27 -0.89 -23.10
C LYS A 146 11.00 -1.35 -21.67
N TYR A 147 12.03 -1.84 -21.00
CA TYR A 147 11.92 -2.23 -19.60
C TYR A 147 11.89 -0.99 -18.69
N ARG A 148 10.82 -0.82 -17.91
CA ARG A 148 10.59 0.38 -17.06
C ARG A 148 11.19 0.29 -15.66
N GLY A 149 11.76 -0.87 -15.30
CA GLY A 149 12.36 -1.12 -13.99
C GLY A 149 11.80 -2.37 -13.29
N PRO A 150 12.20 -2.63 -12.03
CA PRO A 150 11.97 -3.91 -11.35
C PRO A 150 10.53 -4.35 -11.18
N LEU A 151 9.58 -3.42 -11.19
CA LEU A 151 8.15 -3.73 -11.03
C LEU A 151 7.44 -3.97 -12.36
N HIS A 152 8.12 -3.79 -13.49
CA HIS A 152 7.51 -3.92 -14.81
C HIS A 152 7.06 -5.37 -15.06
N GLY A 153 5.74 -5.56 -15.20
CA GLY A 153 5.09 -6.85 -15.41
C GLY A 153 4.82 -7.64 -14.12
N ILE A 154 5.11 -7.08 -12.94
CA ILE A 154 4.86 -7.75 -11.64
C ILE A 154 3.39 -7.58 -11.23
N PRO A 155 2.65 -8.69 -10.99
CA PRO A 155 1.32 -8.64 -10.41
C PRO A 155 1.34 -8.16 -8.96
N TYR A 156 0.41 -7.28 -8.59
CA TYR A 156 0.25 -6.80 -7.23
C TYR A 156 -1.22 -6.65 -6.84
N GLY A 157 -1.48 -6.72 -5.54
CA GLY A 157 -2.78 -6.34 -4.97
C GLY A 157 -2.68 -4.98 -4.28
N VAL A 158 -3.76 -4.21 -4.32
CA VAL A 158 -3.86 -2.95 -3.59
C VAL A 158 -4.93 -3.06 -2.52
N LYS A 159 -4.71 -2.42 -1.36
CA LYS A 159 -5.71 -2.39 -0.28
C LYS A 159 -6.94 -1.62 -0.77
N ASP A 160 -8.13 -2.06 -0.37
CA ASP A 160 -9.41 -1.36 -0.60
C ASP A 160 -9.53 -0.05 0.20
N LEU A 161 -8.44 0.68 0.37
CA LEU A 161 -8.33 2.05 0.86
C LEU A 161 -7.61 2.95 -0.16
N LEU A 162 -7.17 2.38 -1.28
CA LEU A 162 -6.42 3.05 -2.32
C LEU A 162 -7.27 3.01 -3.58
N ASP A 163 -7.90 4.15 -3.83
CA ASP A 163 -8.87 4.32 -4.90
C ASP A 163 -8.27 4.06 -6.29
N VAL A 164 -9.11 3.48 -7.15
CA VAL A 164 -8.82 3.26 -8.57
C VAL A 164 -10.03 3.73 -9.35
N GLU A 165 -9.84 4.70 -10.23
CA GLU A 165 -10.95 5.36 -10.92
C GLU A 165 -11.88 4.35 -11.62
N GLY A 166 -13.18 4.46 -11.36
CA GLY A 166 -14.21 3.58 -11.92
C GLY A 166 -14.32 2.20 -11.27
N VAL A 167 -13.50 1.88 -10.27
CA VAL A 167 -13.54 0.62 -9.52
C VAL A 167 -14.28 0.84 -8.19
N PRO A 168 -15.05 -0.15 -7.70
CA PRO A 168 -15.59 -0.10 -6.35
C PRO A 168 -14.48 0.07 -5.31
N SER A 169 -14.68 0.99 -4.36
CA SER A 169 -13.84 1.03 -3.17
C SER A 169 -14.68 1.24 -1.92
N THR A 170 -14.66 0.27 -1.01
CA THR A 170 -15.59 0.24 0.14
C THR A 170 -14.96 0.71 1.44
N TRP A 171 -13.64 0.90 1.45
CA TRP A 171 -12.87 1.27 2.64
C TRP A 171 -13.14 0.34 3.84
N GLY A 172 -13.54 -0.90 3.56
CA GLY A 172 -13.93 -1.89 4.57
C GLY A 172 -15.14 -1.50 5.41
N SER A 173 -16.00 -0.60 4.92
CA SER A 173 -17.12 -0.05 5.68
C SER A 173 -18.42 -0.14 4.90
N LYS A 174 -19.49 -0.60 5.58
CA LYS A 174 -20.84 -0.70 5.02
C LYS A 174 -21.38 0.64 4.52
N LEU A 175 -20.90 1.76 5.06
CA LEU A 175 -21.30 3.09 4.61
C LEU A 175 -20.88 3.36 3.16
N TYR A 176 -19.78 2.76 2.71
CA TYR A 176 -19.19 2.97 1.39
C TYR A 176 -19.34 1.74 0.50
N GLU A 177 -20.22 0.79 0.82
CA GLU A 177 -20.44 -0.45 0.06
C GLU A 177 -20.73 -0.20 -1.44
N LYS A 178 -21.37 0.92 -1.77
CA LYS A 178 -21.72 1.32 -3.15
C LYS A 178 -20.83 2.43 -3.70
N HIS A 179 -19.76 2.79 -3.00
CA HIS A 179 -18.86 3.84 -3.45
C HIS A 179 -18.03 3.34 -4.64
N ILE A 180 -18.02 4.15 -5.70
CA ILE A 180 -17.15 3.97 -6.87
C ILE A 180 -16.15 5.11 -6.83
N ALA A 181 -14.87 4.77 -6.89
CA ALA A 181 -13.80 5.74 -6.83
C ALA A 181 -13.84 6.69 -8.03
N GLY A 182 -13.82 8.00 -7.76
CA GLY A 182 -13.84 9.05 -8.78
C GLY A 182 -12.45 9.48 -9.27
N HIS A 183 -11.38 8.94 -8.69
CA HIS A 183 -10.01 9.20 -9.10
C HIS A 183 -9.11 8.03 -8.68
N THR A 184 -7.92 7.94 -9.28
CA THR A 184 -6.92 6.92 -8.94
C THR A 184 -5.92 7.49 -7.93
N ALA A 185 -5.64 6.75 -6.86
CA ALA A 185 -4.67 7.12 -5.84
C ALA A 185 -3.25 7.27 -6.43
N ALA A 186 -2.48 8.23 -5.92
CA ALA A 186 -1.15 8.57 -6.44
C ALA A 186 -0.17 7.38 -6.45
N VAL A 187 -0.26 6.47 -5.47
CA VAL A 187 0.60 5.27 -5.43
C VAL A 187 0.26 4.30 -6.57
N VAL A 188 -1.03 4.11 -6.88
CA VAL A 188 -1.48 3.26 -7.99
C VAL A 188 -1.02 3.86 -9.32
N GLN A 189 -1.14 5.19 -9.51
CA GLN A 189 -0.63 5.87 -10.70
C GLN A 189 0.87 5.66 -10.91
N ARG A 190 1.66 5.68 -9.82
CA ARG A 190 3.11 5.42 -9.88
C ARG A 190 3.42 3.97 -10.24
N LEU A 191 2.65 3.01 -9.71
CA LEU A 191 2.78 1.59 -10.03
C LEU A 191 2.38 1.30 -11.49
N ASP A 192 1.29 1.88 -11.98
CA ASP A 192 0.88 1.81 -13.39
C ASP A 192 1.98 2.41 -14.29
N SER A 193 2.58 3.53 -13.90
CA SER A 193 3.69 4.17 -14.62
C SER A 193 4.93 3.27 -14.67
N ALA A 194 5.23 2.56 -13.59
CA ALA A 194 6.31 1.57 -13.51
C ALA A 194 6.03 0.28 -14.32
N GLY A 195 4.80 0.11 -14.84
CA GLY A 195 4.39 -1.07 -15.60
C GLY A 195 4.00 -2.26 -14.72
N ALA A 196 3.71 -2.05 -13.44
CA ALA A 196 3.16 -3.09 -12.58
C ALA A 196 1.72 -3.45 -13.00
N VAL A 197 1.27 -4.65 -12.63
CA VAL A 197 0.00 -5.24 -13.04
C VAL A 197 -0.95 -5.32 -11.84
N LEU A 198 -2.05 -4.56 -11.87
CA LEU A 198 -3.07 -4.54 -10.83
C LEU A 198 -4.20 -5.54 -11.09
#